data_AF-A0A482TNI1-F1
#
_entry.id   AF-A0A482TNI1-F1
#
_cell.length_a   1.000
_cell.length_b   1.000
_cell.length_c   1.000
_cell.angle_alpha   90.00
_cell.angle_beta   90.00
_cell.angle_gamma   90.00
#
_symmetry.space_group_name_H-M   'P 1'
#
loop_
_entity.id
_entity.type
_entity.pdbx_description
1 polymer ?
#
loop_
_entity_poly.entity_id
_entity_poly.type
_entity_poly.pdbx_seq_one_letter_code
_entity_poly.pdbx_strand_id
1 'polypeptide(L)' 'MKLTHHVKRWSGALSLFLVSLVWVSIQWETLRGIAAEGPSVVDTFDEVALMLLLLATLVVLAYEIRTTTTE' A
#
# COMPACT_ATOMS: atom_id res chain seq x y z
N MET A 1 7.82 4.40 29.45
CA MET A 1 8.66 3.42 28.73
C MET A 1 7.89 2.31 27.99
N LYS A 2 6.57 2.14 28.17
CA LYS A 2 5.76 1.17 27.38
C LYS A 2 5.39 1.66 25.98
N LEU A 3 5.13 2.97 25.82
CA LEU A 3 4.70 3.56 24.55
C LEU A 3 5.76 3.41 23.45
N THR A 4 7.03 3.63 23.79
CA THR A 4 8.18 3.51 22.88
C THR A 4 8.36 2.09 22.35
N HIS A 5 8.03 1.06 23.13
CA HIS A 5 8.12 -0.33 22.69
C HIS A 5 6.99 -0.68 21.69
N HIS A 6 5.78 -0.17 21.94
CA HIS A 6 4.67 -0.35 21.00
C HIS A 6 4.90 0.42 19.70
N VAL A 7 5.31 1.69 19.77
CA VAL A 7 5.59 2.50 18.57
C VAL A 7 6.72 1.89 17.75
N LYS A 8 7.78 1.36 18.39
CA LYS A 8 8.87 0.68 17.68
C LYS A 8 8.40 -0.61 16.98
N ARG A 9 7.46 -1.34 17.59
CA ARG A 9 6.86 -2.55 17.00
C ARG A 9 6.03 -2.26 15.75
N TRP A 10 5.27 -1.17 15.77
CA TRP A 10 4.42 -0.75 14.64
C TRP A 10 5.16 0.11 13.60
N SER A 11 6.41 0.50 13.85
CA SER A 11 7.19 1.38 12.98
C SER A 11 7.29 0.88 11.53
N GLY A 12 7.42 -0.43 11.32
CA GLY A 12 7.48 -1.03 9.99
C GLY A 12 6.14 -1.01 9.26
N ALA A 13 5.05 -1.37 9.95
CA ALA A 13 3.71 -1.27 9.38
C ALA A 13 3.32 0.19 9.07
N LEU A 14 3.71 1.13 9.94
CA LEU A 14 3.44 2.55 9.74
C LEU A 14 4.18 3.11 8.51
N SER A 15 5.45 2.74 8.30
CA SER A 15 6.20 3.19 7.12
C SER A 15 5.61 2.62 5.83
N LEU A 16 5.27 1.33 5.83
CA LEU A 16 4.61 0.67 4.70
C LEU A 16 3.24 1.29 4.39
N PHE A 17 2.48 1.65 5.42
CA PHE A 17 1.22 2.36 5.26
C PHE A 17 1.41 3.73 4.59
N LEU A 18 2.40 4.51 5.03
CA LEU A 18 2.74 5.81 4.43
C LEU A 18 3.21 5.66 2.98
N VAL A 19 4.05 4.67 2.69
CA VAL A 19 4.49 4.37 1.31
C VAL A 19 3.30 4.00 0.43
N SER A 20 2.40 3.15 0.92
CA SER A 20 1.18 2.81 0.21
C SER A 20 0.31 4.04 -0.05
N LEU A 21 0.22 4.97 0.90
CA LEU A 21 -0.56 6.20 0.75
C LEU A 21 0.00 7.11 -0.35
N VAL A 22 1.33 7.26 -0.38
CA VAL A 22 2.04 8.00 -1.44
C VAL A 22 1.77 7.35 -2.79
N TRP A 23 1.83 6.03 -2.84
CA TRP A 23 1.64 5.28 -4.07
C TRP A 23 0.21 5.37 -4.62
N VAL A 24 -0.80 5.25 -3.76
CA VAL A 24 -2.21 5.50 -4.11
C VAL A 24 -2.40 6.92 -4.63
N SER A 25 -1.69 7.89 -4.05
CA SER A 25 -1.78 9.30 -4.49
C SER A 25 -1.18 9.50 -5.88
N ILE A 26 -0.06 8.84 -6.19
CA ILE A 26 0.56 8.87 -7.53
C ILE A 26 -0.38 8.24 -8.57
N GLN A 27 -1.04 7.14 -8.21
CA GLN A 27 -1.95 6.41 -9.11
C GLN A 27 -3.41 6.86 -9.03
N TRP A 28 -3.71 7.98 -8.36
CA TRP A 28 -5.08 8.34 -7.99
C TRP A 28 -6.01 8.47 -9.21
N GLU A 29 -5.55 9.10 -10.29
CA GLU A 29 -6.35 9.25 -11.52
C GLU A 29 -6.61 7.90 -12.21
N THR A 30 -5.60 7.03 -12.28
CA THR A 30 -5.76 5.66 -12.80
C THR A 30 -6.74 4.85 -11.96
N LEU A 31 -6.63 4.91 -10.63
CA LEU A 31 -7.56 4.24 -9.70
C LEU A 31 -8.99 4.76 -9.85
N ARG A 32 -9.14 6.07 -10.02
CA ARG A 32 -10.44 6.71 -10.25
C ARG A 32 -11.05 6.30 -11.59
N GLY A 33 -10.24 6.25 -12.65
CA GLY A 33 -10.64 5.76 -13.97
C GLY A 33 -11.09 4.30 -13.91
N ILE A 34 -10.33 3.44 -13.22
CA ILE A 34 -10.71 2.04 -12.99
C ILE A 34 -12.03 1.94 -12.24
N ALA A 35 -12.24 2.76 -11.21
CA ALA A 35 -13.47 2.75 -10.42
C ALA A 35 -14.70 3.24 -11.19
N ALA A 36 -14.51 4.17 -12.13
CA ALA A 36 -15.60 4.77 -12.91
C ALA A 36 -15.94 3.98 -14.18
N GLU A 37 -14.93 3.52 -14.91
CA GLU A 37 -15.05 2.97 -16.26
C GLU A 37 -14.59 1.51 -16.36
N GLY A 38 -13.96 0.99 -15.30
CA GLY A 38 -13.44 -0.36 -15.23
C GLY A 38 -11.97 -0.48 -15.67
N PRO A 39 -11.41 -1.71 -15.64
CA PRO A 39 -9.99 -1.95 -15.87
C PRO A 39 -9.52 -1.61 -17.31
N SER A 40 -10.42 -1.32 -18.24
CA SER A 40 -10.10 -0.90 -19.61
C SER A 40 -9.41 0.46 -19.71
N VAL A 41 -9.41 1.26 -18.63
CA VAL A 41 -8.67 2.54 -18.57
C VAL A 41 -7.16 2.34 -18.42
N VAL A 42 -6.73 1.16 -17.97
CA VAL A 42 -5.30 0.83 -17.85
C VAL A 42 -4.78 0.42 -19.22
N ASP A 43 -4.21 1.37 -19.94
CA ASP A 43 -3.80 1.18 -21.34
C ASP A 43 -2.28 1.08 -21.49
N THR A 44 -1.52 1.45 -20.45
CA THR A 44 -0.05 1.45 -20.50
C THR A 44 0.58 0.39 -19.62
N PHE A 45 1.70 -0.16 -20.09
CA PHE A 45 2.49 -1.14 -19.33
C PHE A 45 3.01 -0.54 -18.01
N ASP A 46 3.34 0.75 -17.99
CA ASP A 46 3.79 1.45 -16.81
C ASP A 46 2.70 1.53 -15.73
N GLU A 47 1.44 1.82 -16.10
CA GLU A 47 0.32 1.83 -15.14
C GLU A 47 0.09 0.44 -14.52
N VAL A 48 0.16 -0.63 -15.33
CA VAL A 48 0.07 -2.01 -14.84
C VAL A 48 1.21 -2.32 -13.86
N ALA A 49 2.45 -1.96 -14.21
CA ALA A 49 3.61 -2.19 -13.36
C ALA A 49 3.50 -1.45 -12.03
N LEU A 50 3.05 -0.19 -12.07
CA LEU A 50 2.80 0.61 -10.88
C LEU A 50 1.68 0.00 -10.01
N MET A 51 0.60 -0.51 -10.61
CA MET A 51 -0.47 -1.18 -9.86
C MET A 51 0.01 -2.47 -9.19
N LEU A 52 0.85 -3.26 -9.86
CA LEU A 52 1.45 -4.47 -9.28
C LEU A 52 2.37 -4.13 -8.10
N LEU A 53 3.14 -3.04 -8.20
CA LEU A 53 3.96 -2.52 -7.10
C LEU A 53 3.10 -2.06 -5.91
N LEU A 54 1.95 -1.42 -6.15
CA LEU A 54 0.98 -1.08 -5.11
C LEU A 54 0.50 -2.34 -4.39
N LEU A 55 0.10 -3.34 -5.17
CA LEU A 55 -0.44 -4.60 -4.66
C LEU A 55 0.60 -5.33 -3.81
N ALA A 56 1.85 -5.41 -4.29
CA ALA A 56 2.95 -6.00 -3.55
C ALA A 56 3.20 -5.27 -2.22
N THR A 57 3.17 -3.93 -2.23
CA THR A 57 3.34 -3.11 -1.03
C THR A 57 2.23 -3.37 -0.01
N LEU A 58 0.98 -3.48 -0.47
CA LEU A 58 -0.17 -3.81 0.38
C LEU A 58 -0.09 -5.23 0.96
N VAL A 59 0.39 -6.20 0.19
CA VAL A 59 0.61 -7.58 0.67
C VAL A 59 1.67 -7.60 1.77
N VAL A 60 2.78 -6.90 1.59
CA VAL A 60 3.84 -6.80 2.60
C VAL A 60 3.32 -6.07 3.85
N LEU A 61 2.52 -5.01 3.68
CA LEU A 61 1.88 -4.31 4.79
C LEU A 61 0.94 -5.24 5.57
N ALA A 62 0.11 -6.03 4.89
CA ALA A 62 -0.81 -6.98 5.53
C ALA A 62 -0.06 -8.07 6.28
N TYR A 63 1.02 -8.59 5.69
CA TYR A 63 1.92 -9.53 6.36
C TYR A 63 2.50 -8.90 7.63
N GLU A 64 2.95 -7.65 7.56
CA GLU A 64 3.63 -7.02 8.68
C GLU A 64 2.69 -6.58 9.81
N ILE A 65 1.45 -6.25 9.47
CA ILE A 65 0.39 -6.08 10.48
C ILE A 65 0.11 -7.42 11.17
N ARG A 66 0.05 -8.52 10.41
CA ARG A 66 -0.21 -9.85 10.97
C ARG A 66 0.90 -10.25 11.94
N THR A 67 2.17 -10.19 11.53
CA THR A 67 3.32 -10.53 12.40
C THR A 67 3.31 -9.70 13.68
N THR A 68 3.15 -8.37 13.55
CA THR A 68 3.07 -7.41 14.66
C THR A 68 1.91 -7.65 15.62
N THR A 69 0.83 -8.31 15.17
CA THR A 69 -0.36 -8.62 15.97
C THR A 69 -0.31 -10.02 16.60
N THR A 70 0.37 -10.98 15.95
CA THR A 70 0.57 -12.33 16.49
C THR A 70 1.73 -12.46 17.48
N GLU A 71 2.65 -11.48 17.52
CA GLU A 71 3.69 -11.32 18.55
C GLU A 71 3.24 -10.47 19.75
#